data_AF-A0A0W0VQ64-F1
#
_entry.id   AF-A0A0W0VQ64-F1
#
_cell.length_a   1.000
_cell.length_b   1.000
_cell.length_c   1.000
_cell.angle_alpha   90.00
_cell.angle_beta   90.00
_cell.angle_gamma   90.00
#
_symmetry.space_group_name_H-M   'P 1'
#
loop_
_entity.id
_entity.type
_entity.pdbx_description
1 polymer ?
#
loop_
_entity_poly.entity_id
_entity_poly.type
_entity_poly.pdbx_seq_one_letter_code
_entity_poly.pdbx_strand_id
1 'polypeptide(L)'
;MAHSVSTITEYAEFITEHEELGQALIADFGLDAAKVMIEDQYHGCYDSEVDFAEQIIDECYCEKLPDNLMAYFDYDAFARDLFINDFCAVELNGYVHVFSNY
;
A
#
# COMPACT_ATOMS: atom_id res chain seq x y z
N MET A 1 11.62 25.75 -13.39
CA MET A 1 12.36 25.46 -12.14
C MET A 1 13.52 24.57 -12.50
N ALA A 2 14.77 24.99 -12.31
CA ALA A 2 15.92 24.10 -12.53
C ALA A 2 16.03 23.15 -11.32
N HIS A 3 15.88 21.84 -11.54
CA HIS A 3 16.19 20.86 -10.51
C HIS A 3 17.70 20.76 -10.38
N SER A 4 18.19 20.69 -9.14
CA SER A 4 19.62 20.51 -8.92
C SER A 4 20.05 19.14 -9.46
N VAL A 5 21.32 18.98 -9.83
CA VAL A 5 21.85 17.68 -10.24
C VAL A 5 21.66 16.63 -9.13
N SER A 6 21.76 17.04 -7.85
CA SER A 6 21.50 16.17 -6.69
C SER A 6 20.10 15.61 -6.71
N THR A 7 19.10 16.47 -6.90
CA THR A 7 17.69 16.06 -6.92
C THR A 7 17.43 15.09 -8.07
N ILE A 8 18.01 15.29 -9.25
CA ILE A 8 17.84 14.36 -10.37
C ILE A 8 18.44 12.99 -10.05
N THR A 9 19.61 12.94 -9.42
CA THR A 9 20.25 11.68 -9.01
C THR A 9 19.39 10.92 -8.00
N GLU A 10 18.83 11.61 -7.00
CA GLU A 10 17.97 10.97 -5.98
C GLU A 10 16.69 10.37 -6.59
N TYR A 11 16.09 11.02 -7.58
CA TYR A 11 14.95 10.45 -8.32
C TYR A 11 15.38 9.19 -9.08
N ALA A 12 16.53 9.23 -9.76
CA ALA A 12 17.02 8.10 -10.54
C ALA A 12 17.37 6.89 -9.66
N GLU A 13 17.99 7.13 -8.50
CA GLU A 13 18.31 6.09 -7.52
C GLU A 13 17.03 5.44 -7.00
N PHE A 14 16.05 6.24 -6.55
CA PHE A 14 14.79 5.73 -6.02
C PHE A 14 13.99 4.92 -7.05
N ILE A 15 13.90 5.40 -8.30
CA ILE A 15 13.22 4.67 -9.38
C ILE A 15 14.01 3.40 -9.76
N THR A 16 15.34 3.41 -9.67
CA THR A 16 16.14 2.20 -9.94
C THR A 16 15.92 1.14 -8.86
N GLU A 17 15.75 1.55 -7.60
CA GLU A 17 15.56 0.65 -6.47
C GLU A 17 14.14 0.09 -6.38
N HIS A 18 13.13 0.92 -6.66
CA HIS A 18 11.71 0.59 -6.46
C HIS A 18 10.91 0.48 -7.76
N GLU A 19 11.60 0.54 -8.89
CA GLU A 19 11.06 0.35 -10.24
C GLU A 19 9.80 1.21 -10.52
N GLU A 20 8.81 0.62 -11.17
CA GLU A 20 7.57 1.30 -11.56
C GLU A 20 6.75 1.78 -10.35
N LEU A 21 6.83 1.10 -9.21
CA LEU A 21 6.16 1.53 -7.98
C LEU A 21 6.78 2.82 -7.46
N GLY A 22 8.12 2.90 -7.43
CA GLY A 22 8.82 4.11 -7.04
C GLY A 22 8.47 5.30 -7.95
N GLN A 23 8.37 5.06 -9.25
CA GLN A 23 7.93 6.08 -10.21
C GLN A 23 6.48 6.53 -9.96
N ALA A 24 5.55 5.60 -9.72
CA ALA A 24 4.15 5.91 -9.44
C ALA A 24 4.01 6.77 -8.16
N LEU A 25 4.71 6.39 -7.09
CA LEU A 25 4.69 7.13 -5.83
C LEU A 25 5.28 8.53 -5.97
N ILE A 26 6.39 8.70 -6.70
CA ILE A 26 6.94 10.02 -6.97
C ILE A 26 5.94 10.91 -7.72
N ALA A 27 5.22 10.34 -8.70
CA ALA A 27 4.29 11.10 -9.53
C ALA A 27 3.12 11.69 -8.72
N ASP A 28 2.61 10.94 -7.74
CA ASP A 28 1.42 11.31 -6.98
C ASP A 28 1.74 12.02 -5.67
N PHE A 29 2.85 11.67 -5.01
CA PHE A 29 3.19 12.14 -3.65
C PHE A 29 4.49 12.95 -3.59
N GLY A 30 5.34 12.85 -4.61
CA GLY A 30 6.68 13.45 -4.61
C GLY A 30 7.72 12.58 -3.88
N LEU A 31 9.01 12.83 -4.17
CA LEU A 31 10.12 11.97 -3.71
C LEU A 31 10.20 11.78 -2.20
N ASP A 32 10.11 12.86 -1.41
CA ASP A 32 10.28 12.77 0.04
C ASP A 32 9.18 11.94 0.69
N ALA A 33 7.93 12.10 0.24
CA ALA A 33 6.81 11.30 0.72
C ALA A 33 6.90 9.85 0.22
N ALA A 34 7.26 9.64 -1.04
CA ALA A 34 7.42 8.30 -1.62
C ALA A 34 8.44 7.45 -0.85
N LYS A 35 9.54 8.05 -0.38
CA LYS A 35 10.53 7.38 0.48
C LYS A 35 9.92 6.89 1.79
N VAL A 36 9.22 7.76 2.50
CA VAL A 36 8.53 7.41 3.76
C VAL A 36 7.49 6.32 3.51
N MET A 37 6.72 6.42 2.42
CA MET A 37 5.71 5.43 2.08
C MET A 37 6.31 4.03 1.91
N ILE A 38 7.42 3.90 1.19
CA ILE A 38 8.08 2.60 0.99
C ILE A 38 8.75 2.09 2.27
N GLU A 39 9.45 2.95 3.00
CA GLU A 39 10.26 2.54 4.16
C GLU A 39 9.40 2.19 5.38
N ASP A 40 8.40 3.01 5.68
CA ASP A 40 7.68 2.95 6.96
C ASP A 40 6.23 2.51 6.82
N GLN A 41 5.61 2.67 5.65
CA GLN A 41 4.15 2.53 5.48
C GLN A 41 3.75 1.37 4.58
N TYR A 42 4.68 0.69 3.93
CA TYR A 42 4.34 -0.32 2.91
C TYR A 42 3.95 -1.66 3.52
N HIS A 43 2.75 -2.15 3.18
CA HIS A 43 2.16 -3.39 3.69
C HIS A 43 2.17 -4.54 2.68
N GLY A 44 2.70 -4.33 1.47
CA GLY A 44 2.83 -5.37 0.46
C GLY A 44 1.94 -5.17 -0.76
N CYS A 45 1.88 -6.24 -1.56
CA CYS A 45 1.25 -6.28 -2.87
C CYS A 45 0.21 -7.41 -2.89
N TYR A 46 -1.01 -7.09 -3.33
CA TYR A 46 -2.18 -7.95 -3.23
C TYR A 46 -2.96 -7.95 -4.55
N ASP A 47 -3.77 -8.99 -4.80
CA ASP A 47 -4.63 -9.04 -5.99
C ASP A 47 -5.77 -7.99 -5.91
N SER A 48 -6.20 -7.62 -4.69
CA SER A 48 -7.20 -6.60 -4.41
C SER A 48 -7.12 -6.05 -2.98
N GLU A 49 -7.83 -4.95 -2.71
CA GLU A 49 -8.06 -4.43 -1.35
C GLU A 49 -8.73 -5.45 -0.42
N VAL A 50 -9.56 -6.34 -0.98
CA VAL A 50 -10.24 -7.40 -0.23
C VAL A 50 -9.25 -8.46 0.23
N ASP A 51 -8.30 -8.85 -0.62
CA ASP A 51 -7.26 -9.81 -0.24
C ASP A 51 -6.37 -9.28 0.90
N PHE A 52 -6.09 -7.97 0.91
CA PHE A 52 -5.43 -7.33 2.05
C PHE A 52 -6.29 -7.38 3.31
N ALA A 53 -7.60 -7.12 3.20
CA ALA A 53 -8.51 -7.18 4.33
C ALA A 53 -8.63 -8.60 4.91
N GLU A 54 -8.62 -9.63 4.06
CA GLU A 54 -8.54 -11.04 4.48
C GLU A 54 -7.25 -11.30 5.26
N GLN A 55 -6.09 -10.84 4.77
CA GLN A 55 -4.81 -10.97 5.46
C GLN A 55 -4.85 -10.34 6.86
N ILE A 56 -5.45 -9.15 7.02
CA ILE A 56 -5.60 -8.50 8.33
C ILE A 56 -6.44 -9.34 9.29
N ILE A 57 -7.53 -9.94 8.81
CA ILE A 57 -8.37 -10.82 9.63
C ILE A 57 -7.58 -12.06 10.07
N ASP A 58 -6.87 -12.69 9.14
CA ASP A 58 -6.07 -13.88 9.40
C ASP A 58 -4.93 -13.60 10.39
N GLU A 59 -4.29 -12.45 10.32
CA GLU A 59 -3.20 -12.09 11.24
C GLU A 59 -3.69 -11.62 12.62
N CYS A 60 -4.76 -10.83 12.68
CA CYS A 60 -5.14 -10.11 13.91
C CYS A 60 -6.37 -10.69 14.64
N TYR A 61 -7.19 -11.46 13.93
CA TYR A 61 -8.53 -11.86 14.38
C TYR A 61 -8.81 -13.37 14.24
N CYS A 62 -7.94 -14.16 13.61
CA CYS A 62 -8.13 -15.60 13.43
C CYS A 62 -8.42 -16.35 14.75
N GLU A 63 -7.79 -15.98 15.86
CA GLU A 63 -8.03 -16.61 17.17
C GLU A 63 -9.32 -16.11 17.86
N LYS A 64 -9.88 -14.99 17.37
CA LYS A 64 -11.05 -14.32 17.96
C LYS A 64 -12.34 -14.64 17.23
N LEU A 65 -12.25 -14.99 15.95
CA LEU A 65 -13.38 -15.34 15.10
C LEU A 65 -13.41 -16.85 14.89
N PRO A 66 -14.44 -17.55 15.39
CA PRO A 66 -14.58 -18.97 15.11
C PRO A 66 -14.85 -19.21 13.62
N ASP A 67 -14.28 -20.28 13.06
CA ASP A 67 -14.33 -20.61 11.62
C ASP A 67 -15.75 -20.59 11.02
N ASN A 68 -16.76 -20.99 11.80
CA ASN A 68 -18.14 -21.02 11.33
C ASN A 68 -18.75 -19.62 11.13
N LEU A 69 -18.14 -18.56 11.68
CA LEU A 69 -18.55 -17.17 11.48
C LEU A 69 -17.73 -16.48 10.38
N MET A 70 -16.50 -16.93 10.12
CA MET A 70 -15.63 -16.39 9.07
C MET A 70 -16.27 -16.43 7.68
N ALA A 71 -17.03 -17.49 7.39
CA ALA A 71 -17.76 -17.64 6.12
C ALA A 71 -18.93 -16.64 5.92
N TYR A 72 -19.30 -15.90 6.98
CA TYR A 72 -20.36 -14.88 6.93
C TYR A 72 -19.80 -13.46 7.08
N PHE A 73 -18.48 -13.31 7.22
CA PHE A 73 -17.86 -12.00 7.36
C PHE A 73 -17.89 -11.27 6.01
N ASP A 74 -18.26 -9.99 6.05
CA ASP A 74 -18.35 -9.13 4.86
C ASP A 74 -16.99 -8.45 4.63
N TYR A 75 -16.10 -9.16 3.93
CA TYR A 75 -14.74 -8.68 3.66
C TYR A 75 -14.73 -7.44 2.75
N ASP A 76 -15.68 -7.33 1.81
CA ASP A 76 -15.84 -6.14 0.97
C ASP A 76 -16.14 -4.89 1.79
N ALA A 77 -17.07 -5.00 2.75
CA ALA A 77 -17.39 -3.90 3.65
C ALA A 77 -16.21 -3.54 4.55
N PHE A 78 -15.50 -4.54 5.07
CA PHE A 78 -14.34 -4.32 5.93
C PHE A 78 -13.17 -3.67 5.17
N ALA A 79 -12.85 -4.17 3.97
CA ALA A 79 -11.84 -3.56 3.10
C ALA A 79 -12.14 -2.09 2.85
N ARG A 80 -13.37 -1.77 2.43
CA ARG A 80 -13.79 -0.39 2.22
C ARG A 80 -13.56 0.50 3.45
N ASP A 81 -13.87 0.01 4.65
CA ASP A 81 -13.67 0.78 5.88
C ASP A 81 -12.18 1.01 6.20
N LEU A 82 -11.32 0.02 5.91
CA LEU A 82 -9.86 0.13 6.05
C LEU A 82 -9.28 1.21 5.11
N PHE A 83 -9.66 1.20 3.83
CA PHE A 83 -9.14 2.14 2.83
C PHE A 83 -9.77 3.54 2.87
N ILE A 84 -10.85 3.73 3.63
CA ILE A 84 -11.39 5.07 3.90
C ILE A 84 -10.56 5.82 4.95
N ASN A 85 -10.02 5.11 5.95
CA ASN A 85 -9.45 5.75 7.15
C ASN A 85 -7.97 5.47 7.33
N ASP A 86 -7.57 4.21 7.23
CA ASP A 86 -6.30 3.72 7.78
C ASP A 86 -5.25 3.43 6.70
N PHE A 87 -5.69 3.11 5.48
CA PHE A 87 -4.82 2.73 4.38
C PHE A 87 -5.13 3.48 3.09
N CYS A 88 -4.18 3.46 2.16
CA CYS A 88 -4.36 3.83 0.76
C CYS A 88 -3.75 2.76 -0.15
N ALA A 89 -4.21 2.75 -1.40
CA ALA A 89 -3.84 1.77 -2.42
C ALA A 89 -3.25 2.46 -3.64
N VAL A 90 -2.17 1.89 -4.19
CA VAL A 90 -1.63 2.23 -5.50
C VAL A 90 -1.79 1.04 -6.42
N GLU A 91 -2.60 1.18 -7.47
CA GLU A 91 -2.78 0.13 -8.49
C GLU A 91 -1.62 0.14 -9.49
N LEU A 92 -0.95 -0.99 -9.64
CA LEU A 92 0.15 -1.15 -10.58
C LEU A 92 0.18 -2.58 -11.14
N ASN A 93 0.23 -2.70 -12.47
CA ASN A 93 0.31 -4.00 -13.16
C ASN A 93 -0.78 -5.02 -12.77
N GLY A 94 -1.96 -4.51 -12.41
CA GLY A 94 -3.11 -5.34 -12.00
C GLY A 94 -3.08 -5.78 -10.54
N TYR A 95 -2.14 -5.29 -9.74
CA TYR A 95 -2.07 -5.53 -8.30
C TYR A 95 -2.30 -4.23 -7.52
N VAL A 96 -2.66 -4.39 -6.25
CA VAL A 96 -2.84 -3.31 -5.28
C VAL A 96 -1.65 -3.30 -4.31
N HIS A 97 -0.91 -2.19 -4.31
CA HIS A 97 0.12 -1.92 -3.32
C HIS A 97 -0.48 -1.11 -2.16
N VAL A 98 -0.39 -1.63 -0.94
CA VAL A 98 -1.08 -1.05 0.23
C VAL A 98 -0.11 -0.28 1.12
N PHE A 99 -0.52 0.91 1.54
CA PHE A 99 0.24 1.79 2.42
C PHE A 99 -0.62 2.28 3.60
N SER A 100 -0.06 2.42 4.80
CA SER A 100 -0.74 3.08 5.92
C SER A 100 -0.80 4.61 5.74
N ASN A 101 -1.83 5.25 6.28
CA ASN A 101 -2.02 6.71 6.19
C ASN A 101 -1.23 7.53 7.24
N TYR A 102 -0.44 6.90 8.10
CA TYR A 102 0.22 7.50 9.27
C TYR A 102 1.71 7.21 9.33
#